data_AF-A0A8D8LSE0-F1
#
_entry.id   AF-A0A8D8LSE0-F1
#
_cell.length_a   1.000
_cell.length_b   1.000
_cell.length_c   1.000
_cell.angle_alpha   90.00
_cell.angle_beta   90.00
_cell.angle_gamma   90.00
#
_symmetry.space_group_name_H-M   'P 1'
#
loop_
_entity.id
_entity.type
_entity.pdbx_description
1 polymer ?
#
loop_
_entity_poly.entity_id
_entity_poly.type
_entity_poly.pdbx_seq_one_letter_code
_entity_poly.pdbx_strand_id
1 'polypeptide(L)'
;MTYSERKLRKNRGDSYVDSRGNLIPARRMKLLLDSCRNSCKTKFDDNYRQSLFNTFWKLKDYSAKVLFICKLINVCEKKKVKRVLLVDATAIHIQVTSII
;
A
#
# COMPACT_ATOMS: atom_id res chain seq x y z
N MET A 1 26.55 18.73 -8.63
CA MET A 1 25.37 18.06 -9.22
C MET A 1 24.30 19.10 -9.52
N THR A 2 23.79 19.14 -10.73
CA THR A 2 22.80 20.12 -11.21
C THR A 2 21.37 19.78 -10.76
N TYR A 3 20.43 20.69 -10.99
CA TYR A 3 19.00 20.41 -10.76
C TYR A 3 18.48 19.26 -11.64
N SER A 4 18.86 19.23 -12.93
CA SER A 4 18.41 18.20 -13.87
C SER A 4 18.91 16.81 -13.47
N GLU A 5 20.17 16.70 -13.02
CA GLU A 5 20.74 15.46 -12.50
C GLU A 5 20.02 14.97 -11.23
N ARG A 6 19.74 15.88 -10.28
CA ARG A 6 18.96 15.55 -9.08
C ARG A 6 17.57 15.06 -9.42
N LYS A 7 16.88 15.74 -10.34
CA LYS A 7 15.54 15.38 -10.80
C LYS A 7 15.55 13.99 -11.45
N LEU A 8 16.54 13.70 -12.30
CA LEU A 8 16.70 12.40 -12.94
C LEU A 8 16.93 11.27 -11.93
N ARG A 9 17.88 11.46 -10.99
CA ARG A 9 18.18 10.49 -9.93
C ARG A 9 16.97 10.24 -9.03
N LYS A 10 16.27 11.32 -8.63
CA LYS A 10 15.01 11.23 -7.87
C LYS A 10 13.94 10.41 -8.60
N ASN A 11 13.79 10.62 -9.91
CA ASN A 11 12.84 9.86 -10.72
C ASN A 11 13.24 8.39 -10.86
N ARG A 12 14.52 8.07 -10.98
CA ARG A 12 15.01 6.67 -11.01
C ARG A 12 15.03 5.99 -9.65
N GLY A 13 14.92 6.77 -8.57
CA GLY A 13 15.04 6.26 -7.22
C GLY A 13 16.50 6.00 -6.82
N ASP A 14 17.46 6.59 -7.54
CA ASP A 14 18.89 6.51 -7.22
C ASP A 14 19.23 7.41 -6.03
N SER A 15 20.40 7.18 -5.43
CA SER A 15 20.93 8.09 -4.42
C SER A 15 21.35 9.42 -5.05
N TYR A 16 21.19 10.50 -4.31
CA TYR A 16 21.59 11.84 -4.74
C TYR A 16 21.84 12.75 -3.54
N VAL A 17 22.66 13.77 -3.72
CA VAL A 17 22.87 14.84 -2.71
C VAL A 17 21.83 15.95 -2.92
N ASP A 18 21.14 16.37 -1.86
CA ASP A 18 20.20 17.48 -1.95
C ASP A 18 20.92 18.85 -2.09
N SER A 19 20.17 19.95 -2.19
CA SER A 19 20.77 21.29 -2.30
C SER A 19 21.44 21.78 -1.01
N ARG A 20 21.23 21.07 0.11
CA ARG A 20 21.81 21.38 1.42
C ARG A 20 23.04 20.51 1.71
N GLY A 21 23.44 19.64 0.79
CA GLY A 21 24.58 18.73 0.97
C GLY A 21 24.24 17.39 1.61
N ASN A 22 22.98 17.09 1.90
CA ASN A 22 22.59 15.83 2.53
C ASN A 22 22.50 14.70 1.50
N LEU A 23 23.04 13.52 1.84
CA LEU A 23 22.87 12.32 1.04
C LEU A 23 21.45 11.75 1.20
N ILE A 24 20.71 11.70 0.10
CA ILE A 24 19.46 10.96 -0.01
C ILE A 24 19.78 9.57 -0.57
N PRO A 25 19.51 8.47 0.17
CA PRO A 25 19.84 7.13 -0.27
C PRO A 25 18.93 6.67 -1.42
N ALA A 26 19.42 5.68 -2.18
CA ALA A 26 18.61 5.02 -3.20
C ALA A 26 17.39 4.34 -2.57
N ARG A 27 16.29 4.30 -3.32
CA ARG A 27 15.07 3.59 -2.93
C ARG A 27 15.37 2.10 -2.88
N ARG A 28 14.83 1.43 -1.87
CA ARG A 28 14.85 -0.02 -1.73
C ARG A 28 13.46 -0.54 -1.40
N MET A 29 13.16 -1.77 -1.77
CA MET A 29 11.91 -2.43 -1.36
C MET A 29 11.91 -2.54 0.16
N LYS A 30 10.81 -2.11 0.78
CA LYS A 30 10.62 -2.27 2.24
C LYS A 30 10.14 -3.67 2.54
N LEU A 31 10.61 -4.24 3.65
CA LEU A 31 10.05 -5.48 4.19
C LEU A 31 8.61 -5.26 4.63
N LEU A 32 7.76 -6.29 4.50
CA LEU A 32 6.43 -6.26 5.10
C LEU A 32 6.53 -6.59 6.57
N LEU A 33 5.75 -5.89 7.37
CA LEU A 33 5.57 -6.19 8.78
C LEU A 33 4.55 -7.32 8.92
N ASP A 34 4.80 -8.23 9.87
CA ASP A 34 3.86 -9.31 10.19
C ASP A 34 2.54 -8.77 10.75
N SER A 35 2.58 -7.63 11.45
CA SER A 35 1.43 -6.95 12.05
C SER A 35 0.62 -6.09 11.07
N CYS A 36 0.78 -6.28 9.75
CA CYS A 36 0.04 -5.49 8.78
C CYS A 36 -1.48 -5.80 8.86
N ARG A 37 -2.31 -4.78 9.13
CA ARG A 37 -3.78 -4.87 9.17
C ARG A 37 -4.41 -5.52 7.93
N ASN A 38 -3.76 -5.37 6.78
CA ASN A 38 -4.24 -5.92 5.51
C ASN A 38 -3.65 -7.29 5.17
N SER A 39 -2.86 -7.87 6.09
CA SER A 39 -2.15 -9.14 5.93
C SER A 39 -1.36 -9.21 4.62
N CYS A 40 -0.69 -8.12 4.24
CA CYS A 40 -0.03 -8.03 2.94
C CYS A 40 0.98 -9.17 2.70
N LYS A 41 1.63 -9.67 3.75
CA LYS A 41 2.65 -10.73 3.66
C LYS A 41 2.07 -12.07 3.23
N THR A 42 0.80 -12.34 3.53
CA THR A 42 0.11 -13.57 3.09
C THR A 42 -0.44 -13.46 1.67
N LYS A 43 -0.55 -12.23 1.14
CA LYS A 43 -1.17 -11.95 -0.16
C LYS A 43 -0.14 -11.79 -1.28
N PHE A 44 1.06 -11.30 -0.95
CA PHE A 44 2.07 -10.95 -1.94
C PHE A 44 3.42 -11.52 -1.55
N ASP A 45 3.97 -12.33 -2.46
CA ASP A 45 5.33 -12.84 -2.34
C ASP A 45 6.38 -11.73 -2.50
N ASP A 46 7.50 -11.87 -1.81
CA ASP A 46 8.56 -10.86 -1.82
C ASP A 46 9.25 -10.76 -3.18
N ASN A 47 9.37 -11.85 -3.95
CA ASN A 47 9.94 -11.79 -5.31
C ASN A 47 9.02 -11.03 -6.25
N TYR A 48 7.71 -11.24 -6.14
CA TYR A 48 6.72 -10.50 -6.92
C TYR A 48 6.74 -9.00 -6.58
N ARG A 49 6.84 -8.66 -5.29
CA ARG A 49 6.96 -7.26 -4.86
C ARG A 49 8.25 -6.62 -5.35
N GLN A 50 9.35 -7.36 -5.34
CA GLN A 50 10.64 -6.87 -5.83
C GLN A 50 10.63 -6.67 -7.34
N SER A 51 9.94 -7.53 -8.10
CA SER A 51 9.80 -7.38 -9.54
C SER A 51 8.97 -6.12 -9.90
N LEU A 52 7.87 -5.88 -9.18
CA LEU A 52 7.08 -4.64 -9.31
C LEU A 52 7.92 -3.40 -8.95
N PHE A 53 8.66 -3.47 -7.84
CA PHE A 53 9.55 -2.39 -7.40
C PHE A 53 10.58 -2.05 -8.49
N ASN A 54 11.28 -3.05 -9.01
CA ASN A 54 12.29 -2.90 -10.06
C ASN A 54 11.67 -2.33 -11.34
N THR A 55 10.50 -2.84 -11.72
CA THR A 55 9.78 -2.39 -12.93
C THR A 55 9.40 -0.92 -12.82
N PHE A 56 8.84 -0.51 -11.68
CA PHE A 56 8.42 0.87 -11.45
C PHE A 56 9.59 1.86 -11.45
N TRP A 57 10.71 1.52 -10.80
CA TRP A 57 11.86 2.42 -10.70
C TRP A 57 12.74 2.46 -11.95
N LYS A 58 12.68 1.43 -12.81
CA LYS A 58 13.26 1.48 -14.18
C LYS A 58 12.61 2.54 -15.07
N LEU A 59 11.38 2.98 -14.78
CA LEU A 59 10.70 4.05 -15.52
C LEU A 59 11.36 5.41 -15.22
N LYS A 60 11.99 6.01 -16.24
CA LYS A 60 12.85 7.20 -16.09
C LYS A 60 12.06 8.50 -15.84
N ASP A 61 10.82 8.56 -16.33
CA ASP A 61 10.01 9.78 -16.32
C ASP A 61 8.78 9.66 -15.44
N TYR A 62 8.37 10.78 -14.86
CA TYR A 62 7.19 10.86 -14.01
C TYR A 62 5.92 10.40 -14.75
N SER A 63 5.72 10.86 -15.99
CA SER A 63 4.56 10.51 -16.82
C SER A 63 4.48 9.01 -17.08
N ALA A 64 5.61 8.34 -17.32
CA ALA A 64 5.67 6.89 -17.52
C ALA A 64 5.23 6.13 -16.26
N LYS A 65 5.61 6.62 -15.08
CA LYS A 65 5.19 6.05 -13.79
C LYS A 65 3.70 6.22 -13.53
N VAL A 66 3.17 7.40 -13.84
CA VAL A 66 1.72 7.66 -13.73
C VAL A 66 0.97 6.69 -14.64
N LEU A 67 1.38 6.58 -15.90
CA LEU A 67 0.75 5.66 -16.85
C LEU A 67 0.83 4.20 -16.38
N PHE A 68 1.97 3.78 -15.83
CA PHE A 68 2.13 2.44 -15.26
C PHE A 68 1.11 2.17 -14.15
N ILE A 69 0.94 3.12 -13.22
CA ILE A 69 -0.05 2.99 -12.14
C ILE A 69 -1.47 2.97 -12.71
N CYS A 70 -1.81 3.88 -13.63
CA CYS A 70 -3.13 3.96 -14.24
C CYS A 70 -3.54 2.66 -14.93
N LYS A 71 -2.61 1.99 -15.62
CA LYS A 71 -2.87 0.69 -16.27
C LYS A 71 -3.19 -0.44 -15.29
N LEU A 72 -2.86 -0.29 -14.01
CA LEU A 72 -3.14 -1.27 -12.96
C LEU A 72 -4.42 -0.95 -12.17
N ILE A 73 -5.09 0.16 -12.47
CA ILE A 73 -6.31 0.58 -11.79
C ILE A 73 -7.53 0.11 -12.61
N ASN A 74 -8.39 -0.67 -11.97
CA ASN A 74 -9.71 -0.98 -12.49
C ASN A 74 -10.72 -0.02 -11.85
N VAL A 75 -11.39 0.79 -12.67
CA VAL A 75 -12.48 1.67 -12.21
C VAL A 75 -13.73 0.81 -12.09
N CYS A 76 -14.26 0.71 -10.86
CA CYS A 76 -15.46 -0.06 -10.57
C CYS A 76 -16.54 0.85 -10.00
N GLU A 77 -17.80 0.57 -10.32
CA GLU A 77 -18.93 1.26 -9.69
C GLU A 77 -18.97 0.99 -8.18
N LYS A 78 -19.28 2.03 -7.41
CA LYS A 78 -19.35 1.92 -5.95
C LYS A 78 -20.54 1.04 -5.56
N LYS A 79 -20.28 -0.12 -4.97
CA LYS A 79 -21.35 -0.96 -4.40
C LYS A 79 -22.02 -0.21 -3.24
N LYS A 80 -23.30 0.14 -3.40
CA LYS A 80 -24.12 0.71 -2.32
C LYS A 80 -24.44 -0.42 -1.32
N VAL A 81 -23.74 -0.46 -0.20
CA VAL A 81 -24.10 -1.35 0.91
C VAL A 81 -25.16 -0.63 1.75
N LYS A 82 -26.41 -1.11 1.74
CA LYS A 82 -27.39 -0.72 2.76
C LYS A 82 -26.88 -1.28 4.09
N ARG A 83 -26.53 -0.41 5.03
CA ARG A 83 -26.28 -0.81 6.42
C ARG A 83 -27.63 -1.22 7.01
N VAL A 84 -27.93 -2.52 7.05
CA VAL A 84 -29.04 -3.02 7.85
C VAL A 84 -28.56 -3.03 9.29
N LEU A 85 -29.12 -2.15 10.12
CA LEU A 85 -29.01 -2.31 11.57
C LEU A 85 -29.90 -3.49 11.95
N LEU A 86 -29.29 -4.63 12.26
CA LEU A 86 -30.00 -5.67 13.01
C LEU A 86 -30.16 -5.11 14.42
N VAL A 87 -31.36 -4.59 14.71
CA VAL A 87 -31.76 -4.25 16.07
C VAL A 87 -32.37 -5.53 16.64
N ASP A 88 -31.55 -6.34 17.30
CA ASP A 88 -32.02 -7.54 17.98
C ASP A 88 -32.96 -7.14 19.12
N ALA A 89 -34.22 -7.52 19.02
CA ALA A 89 -35.20 -7.36 20.08
C ALA A 89 -36.10 -8.58 20.14
N THR A 90 -35.64 -9.68 20.75
CA THR A 90 -36.46 -10.55 21.61
C THR A 90 -35.61 -11.61 22.35
N ALA A 91 -35.68 -11.52 23.69
CA ALA A 91 -35.83 -12.61 24.65
C ALA A 91 -34.70 -13.65 24.86
N ILE A 92 -33.90 -13.44 25.92
CA ILE A 92 -33.46 -14.54 26.80
C ILE A 92 -33.60 -14.07 28.26
N HIS A 93 -34.75 -14.36 28.86
CA HIS A 93 -34.91 -14.39 30.32
C HIS A 93 -34.80 -15.85 30.73
N ILE A 94 -33.65 -16.28 31.22
CA ILE A 94 -33.51 -17.56 31.93
C ILE A 94 -33.46 -17.21 33.41
N GLN A 95 -34.62 -17.31 34.06
CA GLN A 95 -34.68 -17.63 35.48
C GLN A 95 -35.33 -18.99 35.60
N VAL A 96 -34.61 -19.98 36.14
CA VAL A 96 -35.05 -20.75 37.31
C VAL A 96 -33.81 -21.28 38.04
N THR A 97 -33.90 -21.15 39.35
CA THR A 97 -33.05 -21.43 40.49
C THR A 97 -32.41 -22.82 40.61
N SER A 98 -31.25 -22.82 41.27
CA SER A 98 -30.55 -23.94 41.91
C SER A 98 -31.35 -24.60 43.04
N ILE A 99 -31.06 -25.89 43.32
CA ILE A 99 -31.06 -26.56 44.65
C ILE A 99 -32.47 -26.69 45.30
N ILE A 100 -33.07 -27.86 45.54
CA ILE A 100 -32.66 -29.07 46.31
C ILE A 100 -33.38 -30.28 45.71
#